data_AF-A0A067NWP8-F1
#
_entry.id   AF-A0A067NWP8-F1
#
_cell.length_a   1.000
_cell.length_b   1.000
_cell.length_c   1.000
_cell.angle_alpha   90.00
_cell.angle_beta   90.00
_cell.angle_gamma   90.00
#
_symmetry.space_group_name_H-M   'P 1'
#
loop_
_entity.id
_entity.type
_entity.pdbx_description
1 polymer ?
#
loop_
_entity_poly.entity_id
_entity_poly.type
_entity_poly.pdbx_seq_one_letter_code
_entity_poly.pdbx_strand_id
1 'polypeptide(L)'
;MSGDIHTLADVVGAPSTPASEGYLKHLTTLPLPDLLAEPTLLQTQAHYLTSSLVTLAHTSYPTFLAVHQSNAALNLSLKTLSTSLDTLVSDSLPALEQCASDWKNRTESVLKERKRARVVLEQHEKLRDLLNIPLLIDTCVRNGYFGEALSLAAHARSLATLFDNDAQSPPVLLSSILAEVDQSITQMLVSLLATLHEPHRKLPALFKAVNFLRRMNVFGGAANSTSPTIPIHSPVATKGTRQLEERELEDIARYLKKYIDTWREAVYDIVTQYSTIFLERSPLPSNPPPTKQQLRELHSSLHSLLSTYATHSLTKHLVATLSSALPLLAPPALPSLLTQLTYCASAFGRVGLDFRGLLADIMGKSVVAAVRRDIQAAGNVWAQELSGSKSGVKVNRVPSKWLISPSHVASPPLPSGTSTPAHIPPPLLASYPPLAVFTNALLTTLNGLRLLAPLHVKDALKHVMDEEMVNGGQALLRFAEAVGADEKLEEAEINIVRSCGEVYFGVFAPFVKRALVEGVYSSKAGESNEGHSGELAEVRRNWDTWTSSFPALPQS
;
A
#
# COMPACT_ATOMS: atom_id res chain seq x y z
N MET A 1 -45.43 120.88 -117.69
CA MET A 1 -44.29 120.08 -118.19
C MET A 1 -44.21 118.88 -117.28
N SER A 2 -45.02 117.86 -117.56
CA SER A 2 -44.56 116.62 -118.22
C SER A 2 -43.27 116.12 -117.62
N GLY A 3 -43.45 115.22 -116.67
CA GLY A 3 -42.46 114.44 -115.97
C GLY A 3 -43.26 113.34 -115.30
N ASP A 4 -43.65 112.36 -116.12
CA ASP A 4 -44.48 111.23 -115.77
C ASP A 4 -43.95 110.53 -114.52
N ILE A 5 -44.77 110.55 -113.46
CA ILE A 5 -44.51 109.93 -112.15
C ILE A 5 -44.72 108.43 -112.35
N HIS A 6 -43.64 107.74 -112.75
CA HIS A 6 -43.77 106.38 -113.28
C HIS A 6 -43.99 105.29 -112.23
N THR A 7 -43.87 105.55 -110.93
CA THR A 7 -44.05 104.48 -109.92
C THR A 7 -44.49 105.02 -108.56
N LEU A 8 -45.61 104.49 -108.08
CA LEU A 8 -46.25 104.72 -106.77
C LEU A 8 -45.31 104.53 -105.56
N ALA A 9 -44.19 103.84 -105.75
CA ALA A 9 -43.14 103.61 -104.75
C ALA A 9 -42.41 104.88 -104.31
N ASP A 10 -42.37 105.94 -105.14
CA ASP A 10 -41.77 107.23 -104.74
C ASP A 10 -42.73 108.10 -103.90
N VAL A 11 -44.04 107.78 -103.89
CA VAL A 11 -45.07 108.50 -103.11
C VAL A 11 -45.27 107.87 -101.72
N VAL A 12 -45.02 106.57 -101.57
CA VAL A 12 -45.10 105.83 -100.31
C VAL A 12 -43.69 105.38 -99.95
N GLY A 13 -42.97 106.19 -99.16
CA GLY A 13 -41.56 105.94 -98.81
C GLY A 13 -41.24 104.48 -98.42
N ALA A 14 -40.03 104.03 -98.79
CA ALA A 14 -39.59 102.63 -98.81
C ALA A 14 -40.08 101.74 -97.64
N PRO A 15 -40.75 100.60 -97.92
CA PRO A 15 -41.27 99.67 -96.91
C PRO A 15 -40.20 98.69 -96.37
N SER A 16 -40.13 98.49 -95.04
CA SER A 16 -39.03 97.80 -94.33
C SER A 16 -39.30 96.36 -93.85
N THR A 17 -40.41 95.72 -94.24
CA THR A 17 -40.67 94.30 -93.91
C THR A 17 -41.40 93.52 -95.03
N PRO A 18 -41.06 92.23 -95.27
CA PRO A 18 -41.55 91.46 -96.43
C PRO A 18 -43.07 91.26 -96.47
N ALA A 19 -43.74 91.36 -95.32
CA ALA A 19 -45.20 91.31 -95.23
C ALA A 19 -45.88 92.56 -95.83
N SER A 20 -45.24 93.73 -95.74
CA SER A 20 -45.77 94.97 -96.34
C SER A 20 -45.67 95.00 -97.86
N GLU A 21 -44.67 94.33 -98.43
CA GLU A 21 -44.47 94.24 -99.88
C GLU A 21 -45.54 93.38 -100.58
N GLY A 22 -46.01 92.32 -99.90
CA GLY A 22 -47.11 91.48 -100.38
C GLY A 22 -48.45 92.20 -100.36
N TYR A 23 -48.69 93.04 -99.35
CA TYR A 23 -49.93 93.82 -99.22
C TYR A 23 -50.01 94.95 -100.25
N LEU A 24 -48.88 95.62 -100.56
CA LEU A 24 -48.82 96.63 -101.63
C LEU A 24 -49.14 96.06 -103.02
N LYS A 25 -48.74 94.81 -103.30
CA LYS A 25 -49.12 94.13 -104.56
C LYS A 25 -50.63 93.87 -104.62
N HIS A 26 -51.26 93.55 -103.49
CA HIS A 26 -52.71 93.35 -103.41
C HIS A 26 -53.48 94.66 -103.69
N LEU A 27 -53.03 95.78 -103.13
CA LEU A 27 -53.58 97.13 -103.36
C LEU A 27 -53.60 97.51 -104.86
N THR A 28 -52.61 97.10 -105.64
CA THR A 28 -52.55 97.40 -107.09
C THR A 28 -53.54 96.61 -107.95
N THR A 29 -54.21 95.60 -107.39
CA THR A 29 -55.16 94.74 -108.12
C THR A 29 -56.63 95.11 -107.91
N LEU A 30 -56.94 96.10 -107.06
CA LEU A 30 -58.31 96.50 -106.72
C LEU A 30 -58.80 97.74 -107.52
N PRO A 31 -60.10 97.83 -107.83
CA PRO A 31 -60.69 98.98 -108.51
C PRO A 31 -60.81 100.23 -107.59
N LEU A 32 -60.74 101.42 -108.20
CA LEU A 32 -60.62 102.73 -107.53
C LEU A 32 -61.61 103.05 -106.38
N PRO A 33 -62.91 102.67 -106.41
CA PRO A 33 -63.82 102.99 -105.30
C PRO A 33 -63.49 102.20 -104.01
N ASP A 34 -62.92 101.01 -104.12
CA ASP A 34 -62.56 100.18 -102.96
C ASP A 34 -61.24 100.67 -102.32
N LEU A 35 -60.29 101.15 -103.14
CA LEU A 35 -59.02 101.71 -102.68
C LEU A 35 -59.20 102.96 -101.80
N LEU A 36 -60.25 103.76 -102.06
CA LEU A 36 -60.57 104.95 -101.25
C LEU A 36 -61.22 104.60 -99.91
N ALA A 37 -61.88 103.44 -99.80
CA ALA A 37 -62.49 102.96 -98.56
C ALA A 37 -61.53 102.11 -97.70
N GLU A 38 -60.42 101.66 -98.27
CA GLU A 38 -59.44 100.80 -97.59
C GLU A 38 -58.71 101.43 -96.39
N PRO A 39 -58.35 102.73 -96.37
CA PRO A 39 -57.66 103.35 -95.22
C PRO A 39 -58.52 103.33 -93.95
N THR A 40 -59.84 103.54 -94.09
CA THR A 40 -60.76 103.51 -92.95
C THR A 40 -60.97 102.07 -92.45
N LEU A 41 -60.93 101.08 -93.33
CA LEU A 41 -60.99 99.66 -92.97
C LEU A 41 -59.69 99.18 -92.28
N LEU A 42 -58.52 99.59 -92.76
CA LEU A 42 -57.25 99.30 -92.09
C LEU A 42 -57.14 99.96 -90.73
N GLN A 43 -57.58 101.20 -90.59
CA GLN A 43 -57.56 101.89 -89.30
C GLN A 43 -58.49 101.24 -88.28
N THR A 44 -59.66 100.76 -88.72
CA THR A 44 -60.57 100.01 -87.85
C THR A 44 -60.01 98.63 -87.48
N GLN A 45 -59.35 97.93 -88.41
CA GLN A 45 -58.68 96.65 -88.11
C GLN A 45 -57.46 96.82 -87.19
N ALA A 46 -56.63 97.85 -87.38
CA ALA A 46 -55.49 98.11 -86.52
C ALA A 46 -55.93 98.45 -85.08
N HIS A 47 -56.98 99.27 -84.93
CA HIS A 47 -57.57 99.51 -83.61
C HIS A 47 -58.18 98.25 -83.01
N TYR A 48 -58.82 97.40 -83.81
CA TYR A 48 -59.34 96.11 -83.35
C TYR A 48 -58.21 95.15 -82.91
N LEU A 49 -57.11 95.06 -83.65
CA LEU A 49 -55.98 94.17 -83.32
C LEU A 49 -55.19 94.67 -82.13
N THR A 50 -54.95 95.97 -82.03
CA THR A 50 -54.26 96.56 -80.86
C THR A 50 -55.13 96.44 -79.62
N SER A 51 -56.43 96.69 -79.72
CA SER A 51 -57.36 96.40 -78.63
C SER A 51 -57.34 94.91 -78.27
N SER A 52 -57.39 94.01 -79.26
CA SER A 52 -57.35 92.56 -79.03
C SER A 52 -56.04 92.08 -78.42
N LEU A 53 -54.90 92.67 -78.78
CA LEU A 53 -53.59 92.31 -78.25
C LEU A 53 -53.39 92.89 -76.84
N VAL A 54 -53.87 94.10 -76.58
CA VAL A 54 -53.88 94.66 -75.22
C VAL A 54 -54.84 93.85 -74.34
N THR A 55 -56.01 93.47 -74.85
CA THR A 55 -56.92 92.57 -74.13
C THR A 55 -56.30 91.19 -73.95
N LEU A 56 -55.59 90.64 -74.94
CA LEU A 56 -54.90 89.35 -74.81
C LEU A 56 -53.76 89.44 -73.80
N ALA A 57 -52.92 90.48 -73.87
CA ALA A 57 -51.84 90.70 -72.93
C ALA A 57 -52.39 90.90 -71.51
N HIS A 58 -53.48 91.65 -71.34
CA HIS A 58 -54.10 91.85 -70.02
C HIS A 58 -54.82 90.59 -69.51
N THR A 59 -55.45 89.80 -70.38
CA THR A 59 -56.15 88.57 -69.99
C THR A 59 -55.19 87.40 -69.78
N SER A 60 -54.08 87.34 -70.52
CA SER A 60 -53.09 86.24 -70.49
C SER A 60 -51.76 86.60 -69.83
N TYR A 61 -51.60 87.80 -69.24
CA TYR A 61 -50.47 88.16 -68.38
C TYR A 61 -50.18 87.11 -67.27
N PRO A 62 -51.19 86.52 -66.59
CA PRO A 62 -50.95 85.46 -65.62
C PRO A 62 -50.23 84.24 -66.22
N THR A 63 -50.51 83.91 -67.48
CA THR A 63 -49.91 82.77 -68.17
C THR A 63 -48.43 83.03 -68.46
N PHE A 64 -48.07 84.23 -68.90
CA PHE A 64 -46.67 84.61 -69.09
C PHE A 64 -45.89 84.62 -67.77
N LEU A 65 -46.50 85.13 -66.69
CA LEU A 65 -45.89 85.11 -65.36
C LEU A 65 -45.68 83.67 -64.87
N ALA A 66 -46.67 82.79 -65.09
CA ALA A 66 -46.59 81.37 -64.73
C ALA A 66 -45.50 80.63 -65.52
N VAL A 67 -45.33 80.92 -66.82
CA VAL A 67 -44.26 80.33 -67.64
C VAL A 67 -42.88 80.78 -67.14
N HIS A 68 -42.72 82.08 -66.84
CA HIS A 68 -41.46 82.59 -66.31
C HIS A 68 -41.14 82.00 -64.92
N GLN A 69 -42.14 81.93 -64.03
CA GLN A 69 -41.99 81.30 -62.72
C GLN A 69 -41.63 79.81 -62.85
N SER A 70 -42.26 79.10 -63.77
CA SER A 70 -41.97 77.68 -64.02
C SER A 70 -40.55 77.47 -64.53
N ASN A 71 -40.06 78.33 -65.43
CA ASN A 71 -38.70 78.25 -65.95
C ASN A 71 -37.65 78.61 -64.88
N ALA A 72 -37.92 79.62 -64.06
CA ALA A 72 -37.05 79.96 -62.92
C ALA A 72 -36.99 78.82 -61.89
N ALA A 73 -38.15 78.21 -61.58
CA ALA A 73 -38.24 77.07 -60.68
C ALA A 73 -37.50 75.83 -61.23
N LEU A 74 -37.58 75.57 -62.54
CA LEU A 74 -36.86 74.48 -63.19
C LEU A 74 -35.34 74.69 -63.14
N ASN A 75 -34.85 75.90 -63.41
CA ASN A 75 -33.41 76.17 -63.30
C ASN A 75 -32.90 76.04 -61.87
N LEU A 76 -33.71 76.42 -60.87
CA LEU A 76 -33.38 76.20 -59.47
C LEU A 76 -33.35 74.71 -59.12
N SER A 77 -34.35 73.93 -59.53
CA SER A 77 -34.39 72.50 -59.24
C SER A 77 -33.24 71.74 -59.91
N LEU A 78 -32.86 72.14 -61.13
CA LEU A 78 -31.73 71.53 -61.85
C LEU A 78 -30.39 71.89 -61.19
N LYS A 79 -30.23 73.12 -60.69
CA LYS A 79 -29.06 73.48 -59.86
C LYS A 79 -29.00 72.68 -58.57
N THR A 80 -30.11 72.57 -57.85
CA THR A 80 -30.19 71.76 -56.61
C THR A 80 -29.90 70.28 -56.89
N LEU A 81 -30.40 69.75 -58.01
CA LEU A 81 -30.10 68.39 -58.47
C LEU A 81 -28.60 68.23 -58.72
N SER A 82 -27.98 69.16 -59.45
CA SER A 82 -26.54 69.15 -59.73
C SER A 82 -25.73 69.16 -58.44
N THR A 83 -26.06 70.05 -57.49
CA THR A 83 -25.36 70.09 -56.20
C THR A 83 -25.55 68.81 -55.40
N SER A 84 -26.76 68.21 -55.43
CA SER A 84 -27.01 66.94 -54.76
C SER A 84 -26.22 65.79 -55.39
N LEU A 85 -26.08 65.80 -56.72
CA LEU A 85 -25.30 64.81 -57.46
C LEU A 85 -23.81 64.97 -57.17
N ASP A 86 -23.31 66.19 -57.12
CA ASP A 86 -21.92 66.47 -56.74
C ASP A 86 -21.65 65.99 -55.31
N THR A 87 -22.52 66.31 -54.34
CA THR A 87 -22.37 65.81 -52.97
C THR A 87 -22.44 64.28 -52.87
N LEU A 88 -23.28 63.65 -53.70
CA LEU A 88 -23.40 62.20 -53.75
C LEU A 88 -22.08 61.58 -54.24
N VAL A 89 -21.54 62.11 -55.33
CA VAL A 89 -20.34 61.60 -56.00
C VAL A 89 -19.07 61.90 -55.21
N SER A 90 -18.93 63.11 -54.67
CA SER A 90 -17.68 63.53 -54.03
C SER A 90 -17.52 63.06 -52.59
N ASP A 91 -18.62 62.91 -51.84
CA ASP A 91 -18.56 62.70 -50.39
C ASP A 91 -19.23 61.39 -49.96
N SER A 92 -20.49 61.17 -50.36
CA SER A 92 -21.25 60.03 -49.85
C SER A 92 -20.76 58.68 -50.38
N LEU A 93 -20.38 58.60 -51.67
CA LEU A 93 -19.93 57.34 -52.29
C LEU A 93 -18.57 56.91 -51.73
N PRO A 94 -17.54 57.80 -51.66
CA PRO A 94 -16.26 57.45 -51.06
C PRO A 94 -16.37 57.13 -49.56
N ALA A 95 -17.21 57.86 -48.80
CA ALA A 95 -17.45 57.56 -47.39
C ALA A 95 -18.10 56.18 -47.19
N LEU A 96 -19.02 55.78 -48.08
CA LEU A 96 -19.62 54.46 -48.07
C LEU A 96 -18.59 53.37 -48.40
N GLU A 97 -17.73 53.60 -49.40
CA GLU A 97 -16.66 52.67 -49.76
C GLU A 97 -15.65 52.50 -48.60
N GLN A 98 -15.25 53.60 -47.96
CA GLN A 98 -14.36 53.57 -46.80
C GLN A 98 -15.00 52.80 -45.64
N CYS A 99 -16.26 53.07 -45.32
CA CYS A 99 -16.99 52.34 -44.27
C CYS A 99 -17.14 50.85 -44.58
N ALA A 100 -17.34 50.47 -45.86
CA ALA A 100 -17.40 49.07 -46.27
C ALA A 100 -16.04 48.37 -46.10
N SER A 101 -14.94 49.06 -46.41
CA SER A 101 -13.59 48.51 -46.22
C SER A 101 -13.23 48.37 -44.73
N ASP A 102 -13.56 49.36 -43.91
CA ASP A 102 -13.38 49.32 -42.45
C ASP A 102 -14.28 48.27 -41.80
N TRP A 103 -15.51 48.11 -42.29
CA TRP A 103 -16.42 47.06 -41.83
C TRP A 103 -15.82 45.67 -42.05
N LYS A 104 -15.21 45.42 -43.20
CA LYS A 104 -14.53 44.14 -43.48
C LYS A 104 -13.40 43.88 -42.47
N ASN A 105 -12.55 44.88 -42.21
CA ASN A 105 -11.43 44.76 -41.29
C ASN A 105 -11.89 44.52 -39.83
N ARG A 106 -12.92 45.26 -39.37
CA ARG A 106 -13.50 45.08 -38.03
C ARG A 106 -14.22 43.75 -37.88
N THR A 107 -14.89 43.29 -38.93
CA THR A 107 -15.68 42.07 -38.90
C THR A 107 -14.82 40.81 -39.02
N GLU A 108 -13.61 40.90 -39.58
CA GLU A 108 -12.75 39.72 -39.77
C GLU A 108 -12.35 39.06 -38.42
N SER A 109 -11.98 39.84 -37.40
CA SER A 109 -11.63 39.30 -36.07
C SER A 109 -12.86 38.66 -35.40
N VAL A 110 -14.00 39.34 -35.43
CA VAL A 110 -15.27 38.85 -34.89
C VAL A 110 -15.74 37.58 -35.62
N LEU A 111 -15.55 37.51 -36.95
CA LEU A 111 -15.85 36.31 -37.72
C LEU A 111 -14.89 35.16 -37.37
N LYS A 112 -13.60 35.42 -37.13
CA LYS A 112 -12.66 34.40 -36.65
C LYS A 112 -13.08 33.86 -35.29
N GLU A 113 -13.45 34.73 -34.35
CA GLU A 113 -13.96 34.32 -33.04
C GLU A 113 -15.28 33.55 -33.15
N ARG A 114 -16.23 34.04 -33.94
CA ARG A 114 -17.50 33.34 -34.19
C ARG A 114 -17.29 31.99 -34.85
N LYS A 115 -16.35 31.87 -35.80
CA LYS A 115 -15.97 30.58 -36.41
C LYS A 115 -15.38 29.64 -35.37
N ARG A 116 -14.45 30.11 -34.52
CA ARG A 116 -13.89 29.32 -33.41
C ARG A 116 -14.98 28.85 -32.45
N ALA A 117 -15.85 29.75 -31.99
CA ALA A 117 -16.96 29.44 -31.10
C ALA A 117 -17.95 28.45 -31.73
N ARG A 118 -18.24 28.60 -33.04
CA ARG A 118 -19.09 27.66 -33.77
C ARG A 118 -18.47 26.27 -33.85
N VAL A 119 -17.17 26.15 -34.13
CA VAL A 119 -16.47 24.84 -34.14
C VAL A 119 -16.49 24.19 -32.76
N VAL A 120 -16.27 24.96 -31.70
CA VAL A 120 -16.37 24.45 -30.32
C VAL A 120 -17.79 23.99 -30.01
N LEU A 121 -18.81 24.73 -30.42
CA LEU A 121 -20.22 24.38 -30.20
C LEU A 121 -20.62 23.13 -30.99
N GLU A 122 -20.13 22.97 -32.23
CA GLU A 122 -20.36 21.79 -33.06
C GLU A 122 -19.68 20.52 -32.50
N GLN A 123 -18.52 20.65 -31.83
CA GLN A 123 -17.78 19.52 -31.25
C GLN A 123 -17.90 19.43 -29.71
N HIS A 124 -18.79 20.21 -29.10
CA HIS A 124 -18.91 20.32 -27.64
C HIS A 124 -19.15 18.96 -26.96
N GLU A 125 -20.03 18.15 -27.54
CA GLU A 125 -20.35 16.81 -27.01
C GLU A 125 -19.12 15.91 -26.94
N LYS A 126 -18.29 15.90 -28.00
CA LYS A 126 -17.07 15.08 -28.03
C LYS A 126 -16.02 15.59 -27.04
N LEU A 127 -15.92 16.91 -26.86
CA LEU A 127 -15.03 17.50 -25.86
C LEU A 127 -15.50 17.17 -24.44
N ARG A 128 -16.81 17.22 -24.18
CA ARG A 128 -17.44 16.81 -22.92
C ARG A 128 -17.14 15.35 -22.63
N ASP A 129 -17.30 14.47 -23.60
CA ASP A 129 -17.01 13.03 -23.45
C ASP A 129 -15.53 12.78 -23.16
N LEU A 130 -14.60 13.51 -23.81
CA LEU A 130 -13.16 13.42 -23.52
C LEU A 130 -12.81 13.87 -22.10
N LEU A 131 -13.42 14.96 -21.63
CA LEU A 131 -13.23 15.49 -20.27
C LEU A 131 -13.86 14.60 -19.19
N ASN A 132 -14.85 13.77 -19.55
CA ASN A 132 -15.49 12.84 -18.62
C ASN A 132 -14.68 11.54 -18.41
N ILE A 133 -13.67 11.24 -19.24
CA ILE A 133 -12.91 9.98 -19.15
C ILE A 133 -12.26 9.79 -17.76
N PRO A 134 -11.53 10.77 -17.18
CA PRO A 134 -10.90 10.58 -15.87
C PRO A 134 -11.92 10.36 -14.75
N LEU A 135 -13.02 11.12 -14.76
CA LEU A 135 -14.12 10.96 -13.80
C LEU A 135 -14.77 9.58 -13.89
N LEU A 136 -14.95 9.07 -15.11
CA LEU A 136 -15.50 7.74 -15.34
C LEU A 136 -14.55 6.65 -14.84
N ILE A 137 -13.23 6.82 -15.04
CA ILE A 137 -12.22 5.90 -14.51
C ILE A 137 -12.25 5.90 -12.97
N ASP A 138 -12.28 7.06 -12.31
CA ASP A 138 -12.38 7.12 -10.84
C ASP A 138 -13.64 6.40 -10.33
N THR A 139 -14.77 6.62 -11.01
CA THR A 139 -16.04 5.94 -10.68
C THR A 139 -15.94 4.42 -10.88
N CYS A 140 -15.34 3.95 -11.98
CA CYS A 140 -15.10 2.53 -12.21
C CYS A 140 -14.15 1.92 -11.17
N VAL A 141 -13.11 2.64 -10.76
CA VAL A 141 -12.14 2.19 -9.74
C VAL A 141 -12.81 2.07 -8.37
N ARG A 142 -13.61 3.07 -7.97
CA ARG A 142 -14.39 3.04 -6.73
C ARG A 142 -15.42 1.90 -6.70
N ASN A 143 -16.01 1.57 -7.85
CA ASN A 143 -17.00 0.50 -7.97
C ASN A 143 -16.36 -0.90 -8.22
N GLY A 144 -15.04 -0.99 -8.37
CA GLY A 144 -14.33 -2.26 -8.60
C GLY A 144 -14.43 -2.83 -10.03
N TYR A 145 -14.85 -2.02 -11.00
CA TYR A 145 -14.91 -2.35 -12.43
C TYR A 145 -13.57 -2.07 -13.14
N PHE A 146 -12.51 -2.74 -12.68
CA PHE A 146 -11.13 -2.51 -13.16
C PHE A 146 -10.92 -2.82 -14.66
N GLY A 147 -11.73 -3.73 -15.23
CA GLY A 147 -11.63 -4.07 -16.65
C GLY A 147 -12.02 -2.92 -17.57
N GLU A 148 -13.10 -2.21 -17.23
CA GLU A 148 -13.59 -1.06 -17.98
C GLU A 148 -12.66 0.14 -17.83
N ALA A 149 -12.19 0.41 -16.60
CA ALA A 149 -11.18 1.44 -16.31
C ALA A 149 -9.93 1.28 -17.19
N LEU A 150 -9.40 0.06 -17.33
CA LEU A 150 -8.25 -0.22 -18.19
C LEU A 150 -8.53 -0.02 -19.69
N SER A 151 -9.75 -0.34 -20.15
CA SER A 151 -10.13 -0.09 -21.54
C SER A 151 -10.25 1.40 -21.87
N LEU A 152 -10.79 2.19 -20.93
CA LEU A 152 -10.88 3.65 -21.03
C LEU A 152 -9.50 4.30 -21.06
N ALA A 153 -8.60 3.82 -20.19
CA ALA A 153 -7.20 4.25 -20.21
C ALA A 153 -6.49 3.92 -21.53
N ALA A 154 -6.70 2.72 -22.07
CA ALA A 154 -6.14 2.33 -23.37
C ALA A 154 -6.67 3.20 -24.51
N HIS A 155 -7.96 3.54 -24.47
CA HIS A 155 -8.57 4.47 -25.43
C HIS A 155 -7.96 5.87 -25.33
N ALA A 156 -7.83 6.44 -24.12
CA ALA A 156 -7.19 7.74 -23.91
C ALA A 156 -5.75 7.79 -24.43
N ARG A 157 -4.97 6.73 -24.18
CA ARG A 157 -3.59 6.61 -24.72
C ARG A 157 -3.57 6.43 -26.24
N SER A 158 -4.49 5.66 -26.81
CA SER A 158 -4.61 5.52 -28.26
C SER A 158 -4.91 6.86 -28.93
N LEU A 159 -5.78 7.70 -28.34
CA LEU A 159 -6.03 9.04 -28.84
C LEU A 159 -4.76 9.88 -28.84
N ALA A 160 -3.93 9.81 -27.79
CA ALA A 160 -2.65 10.50 -27.73
C ALA A 160 -1.71 10.13 -28.89
N THR A 161 -1.61 8.84 -29.20
CA THR A 161 -0.75 8.36 -30.30
C THR A 161 -1.20 8.81 -31.69
N LEU A 162 -2.48 9.16 -31.87
CA LEU A 162 -2.97 9.67 -33.15
C LEU A 162 -2.46 11.09 -33.43
N PHE A 163 -2.30 11.91 -32.39
CA PHE A 163 -1.84 13.30 -32.53
C PHE A 163 -0.31 13.43 -32.62
N ASP A 164 0.44 12.41 -32.22
CA ASP A 164 1.90 12.39 -32.26
C ASP A 164 2.47 12.30 -33.69
N ASN A 165 1.67 11.80 -34.65
CA ASN A 165 2.09 11.62 -36.04
C ASN A 165 2.14 12.93 -36.86
N ASP A 166 1.54 14.03 -36.37
CA ASP A 166 1.37 15.28 -37.13
C ASP A 166 2.45 16.35 -36.81
N ALA A 167 3.56 15.94 -36.17
CA ALA A 167 4.73 16.75 -35.79
C ALA A 167 4.46 17.99 -34.91
N GLN A 168 3.22 18.17 -34.43
CA GLN A 168 2.86 19.15 -33.42
C GLN A 168 2.73 18.45 -32.07
N SER A 169 3.37 19.02 -31.04
CA SER A 169 3.25 18.55 -29.66
C SER A 169 1.77 18.32 -29.29
N PRO A 170 1.45 17.27 -28.52
CA PRO A 170 0.07 16.97 -28.17
C PRO A 170 -0.61 18.19 -27.52
N PRO A 171 -1.90 18.45 -27.78
CA PRO A 171 -2.63 19.54 -27.15
C PRO A 171 -2.51 19.47 -25.62
N VAL A 172 -2.29 20.62 -24.96
CA VAL A 172 -2.09 20.71 -23.50
C VAL A 172 -3.23 20.03 -22.70
N LEU A 173 -4.46 20.10 -23.23
CA LEU A 173 -5.62 19.43 -22.65
C LEU A 173 -5.46 17.91 -22.63
N LEU A 174 -4.96 17.31 -23.72
CA LEU A 174 -4.79 15.87 -23.81
C LEU A 174 -3.67 15.39 -22.88
N SER A 175 -2.56 16.14 -22.76
CA SER A 175 -1.52 15.82 -21.78
C SER A 175 -2.02 15.90 -20.33
N SER A 176 -2.90 16.86 -20.02
CA SER A 176 -3.53 16.96 -18.70
C SER A 176 -4.45 15.77 -18.43
N ILE A 177 -5.27 15.37 -19.41
CA ILE A 177 -6.17 14.22 -19.29
C ILE A 177 -5.37 12.92 -19.11
N LEU A 178 -4.28 12.74 -19.85
CA LEU A 178 -3.42 11.55 -19.69
C LEU A 178 -2.77 11.51 -18.30
N ALA A 179 -2.29 12.64 -17.78
CA ALA A 179 -1.73 12.72 -16.44
C ALA A 179 -2.77 12.36 -15.37
N GLU A 180 -4.02 12.83 -15.52
CA GLU A 180 -5.12 12.50 -14.62
C GLU A 180 -5.53 11.03 -14.71
N VAL A 181 -5.60 10.47 -15.93
CA VAL A 181 -5.82 9.03 -16.18
C VAL A 181 -4.75 8.18 -15.49
N ASP A 182 -3.48 8.55 -15.63
CA ASP A 182 -2.36 7.84 -14.99
C ASP A 182 -2.43 7.95 -13.46
N GLN A 183 -2.87 9.09 -12.91
CA GLN A 183 -3.15 9.25 -11.49
C GLN A 183 -4.26 8.31 -11.02
N SER A 184 -5.38 8.22 -11.74
CA SER A 184 -6.49 7.31 -11.39
C SER A 184 -6.08 5.83 -11.49
N ILE A 185 -5.24 5.46 -12.47
CA ILE A 185 -4.66 4.10 -12.56
C ILE A 185 -3.73 3.82 -11.38
N THR A 186 -2.95 4.82 -10.94
CA THR A 186 -2.09 4.69 -9.76
C THR A 186 -2.92 4.47 -8.50
N GLN A 187 -4.05 5.18 -8.34
CA GLN A 187 -5.00 4.94 -7.25
C GLN A 187 -5.61 3.53 -7.31
N MET A 188 -5.95 3.05 -8.51
CA MET A 188 -6.40 1.66 -8.73
C MET A 188 -5.33 0.65 -8.29
N LEU A 189 -4.05 0.91 -8.58
CA LEU A 189 -2.94 0.07 -8.14
C LEU A 189 -2.82 0.03 -6.61
N VAL A 190 -2.93 1.18 -5.93
CA VAL A 190 -2.92 1.23 -4.46
C VAL A 190 -4.08 0.43 -3.87
N SER A 191 -5.29 0.58 -4.43
CA SER A 191 -6.47 -0.20 -4.01
C SER A 191 -6.25 -1.71 -4.19
N LEU A 192 -5.73 -2.13 -5.35
CA LEU A 192 -5.44 -3.54 -5.62
C LEU A 192 -4.35 -4.09 -4.70
N LEU A 193 -3.29 -3.32 -4.40
CA LEU A 193 -2.26 -3.72 -3.44
C LEU A 193 -2.83 -3.82 -2.02
N ALA A 194 -3.70 -2.90 -1.60
CA ALA A 194 -4.40 -3.00 -0.32
C ALA A 194 -5.22 -4.31 -0.24
N THR A 195 -5.93 -4.68 -1.32
CA THR A 195 -6.66 -5.96 -1.34
C THR A 195 -5.78 -7.20 -1.26
N LEU A 196 -4.50 -7.11 -1.66
CA LEU A 196 -3.53 -8.20 -1.48
C LEU A 196 -2.93 -8.24 -0.07
N HIS A 197 -2.93 -7.11 0.65
CA HIS A 197 -2.41 -7.00 2.01
C HIS A 197 -3.46 -7.36 3.08
N GLU A 198 -4.75 -7.30 2.74
CA GLU A 198 -5.85 -7.68 3.64
C GLU A 198 -5.78 -9.17 4.04
N PRO A 199 -5.73 -9.49 5.35
CA PRO A 199 -5.75 -10.89 5.81
C PRO A 199 -7.13 -11.53 5.56
N HIS A 200 -7.13 -12.82 5.21
CA HIS A 200 -8.32 -13.69 5.05
C HIS A 200 -9.22 -13.48 3.81
N ARG A 201 -8.71 -12.87 2.74
CA ARG A 201 -9.49 -12.74 1.48
C ARG A 201 -9.54 -14.06 0.72
N LYS A 202 -10.71 -14.38 0.13
CA LYS A 202 -10.89 -15.61 -0.65
C LYS A 202 -10.01 -15.59 -1.92
N LEU A 203 -9.44 -16.75 -2.28
CA LEU A 203 -8.58 -16.97 -3.45
C LEU A 203 -9.10 -16.34 -4.78
N PRO A 204 -10.42 -16.37 -5.11
CA PRO A 204 -10.92 -15.73 -6.33
C PRO A 204 -10.70 -14.22 -6.38
N ALA A 205 -10.76 -13.53 -5.24
CA ALA A 205 -10.55 -12.09 -5.16
C ALA A 205 -9.07 -11.72 -5.35
N LEU A 206 -8.17 -12.48 -4.71
CA LEU A 206 -6.73 -12.35 -4.88
C LEU A 206 -6.31 -12.62 -6.33
N PHE A 207 -6.88 -13.67 -6.94
CA PHE A 207 -6.65 -13.99 -8.34
C PHE A 207 -7.11 -12.86 -9.27
N LYS A 208 -8.32 -12.32 -9.04
CA LYS A 208 -8.84 -11.17 -9.80
C LYS A 208 -7.90 -9.96 -9.66
N ALA A 209 -7.42 -9.65 -8.46
CA ALA A 209 -6.51 -8.54 -8.21
C ALA A 209 -5.14 -8.73 -8.91
N VAL A 210 -4.52 -9.91 -8.76
CA VAL A 210 -3.24 -10.23 -9.43
C VAL A 210 -3.38 -10.16 -10.94
N ASN A 211 -4.48 -10.65 -11.52
CA ASN A 211 -4.71 -10.57 -12.97
C ASN A 211 -4.80 -9.11 -13.46
N PHE A 212 -5.47 -8.23 -12.73
CA PHE A 212 -5.50 -6.81 -13.10
C PHE A 212 -4.15 -6.13 -12.92
N LEU A 213 -3.39 -6.47 -11.88
CA LEU A 213 -2.01 -6.00 -11.69
C LEU A 213 -1.09 -6.44 -12.84
N ARG A 214 -1.21 -7.69 -13.30
CA ARG A 214 -0.49 -8.18 -14.48
C ARG A 214 -0.88 -7.41 -15.74
N ARG A 215 -2.17 -7.13 -15.96
CA ARG A 215 -2.67 -6.37 -17.12
C ARG A 215 -2.24 -4.90 -17.11
N MET A 216 -2.02 -4.30 -15.95
CA MET A 216 -1.51 -2.93 -15.83
C MET A 216 -0.05 -2.79 -16.27
N ASN A 217 0.71 -3.89 -16.37
CA ASN A 217 2.12 -3.94 -16.77
C ASN A 217 3.06 -2.94 -16.06
N VAL A 218 2.66 -2.40 -14.90
CA VAL A 218 3.43 -1.41 -14.13
C VAL A 218 4.77 -1.99 -13.66
N PHE A 219 4.83 -3.31 -13.46
CA PHE A 219 6.05 -4.02 -13.05
C PHE A 219 6.87 -4.59 -14.23
N GLY A 220 6.38 -4.49 -15.48
CA GLY A 220 7.05 -5.08 -16.65
C GLY A 220 8.31 -4.33 -17.10
N GLY A 221 8.46 -3.06 -16.72
CA GLY A 221 9.68 -2.26 -16.97
C GLY A 221 10.70 -2.31 -15.82
N ALA A 222 10.31 -2.82 -14.65
CA ALA A 222 11.16 -2.93 -13.47
C ALA A 222 11.42 -4.41 -13.14
N ALA A 223 11.84 -5.17 -14.15
CA ALA A 223 12.60 -6.38 -13.89
C ALA A 223 13.94 -5.92 -13.27
N ASN A 224 14.08 -6.20 -11.98
CA ASN A 224 15.24 -6.01 -11.09
C ASN A 224 15.01 -4.95 -10.01
N SER A 225 14.93 -5.42 -8.76
CA SER A 225 15.02 -4.65 -7.52
C SER A 225 13.79 -3.82 -7.17
N THR A 226 12.82 -4.44 -6.50
CA THR A 226 12.54 -4.18 -5.08
C THR A 226 11.38 -5.05 -4.67
N SER A 227 11.71 -6.17 -4.02
CA SER A 227 10.78 -6.88 -3.16
C SER A 227 10.22 -5.89 -2.12
N PRO A 228 8.89 -5.73 -1.99
CA PRO A 228 8.33 -4.98 -0.88
C PRO A 228 8.56 -5.83 0.37
N THR A 229 9.61 -5.50 1.12
CA THR A 229 9.89 -6.08 2.43
C THR A 229 8.74 -5.69 3.35
N ILE A 230 7.87 -6.65 3.65
CA ILE A 230 6.77 -6.49 4.59
C ILE A 230 7.40 -6.29 5.98
N PRO A 231 7.21 -5.14 6.65
CA PRO A 231 7.63 -4.99 8.03
C PRO A 231 6.56 -5.65 8.90
N ILE A 232 6.79 -6.91 9.28
CA ILE A 232 6.01 -7.56 10.34
C ILE A 232 6.66 -7.17 11.67
N HIS A 233 6.01 -6.25 12.37
CA HIS A 233 6.37 -5.88 13.74
C HIS A 233 6.30 -7.11 14.65
N SER A 234 7.47 -7.56 15.12
CA SER A 234 7.58 -8.46 16.26
C SER A 234 7.59 -7.62 17.53
N PRO A 235 6.70 -7.84 18.51
CA PRO A 235 6.91 -7.29 19.84
C PRO A 235 8.08 -8.04 20.48
N VAL A 236 9.20 -7.33 20.65
CA VAL A 236 10.34 -7.78 21.45
C VAL A 236 9.91 -7.72 22.92
N ALA A 237 9.69 -8.87 23.53
CA ALA A 237 9.54 -8.97 24.98
C ALA A 237 10.95 -8.94 25.61
N THR A 238 11.30 -7.79 26.18
CA THR A 238 12.48 -7.59 27.00
C THR A 238 12.37 -8.28 28.35
N LYS A 239 13.39 -9.08 28.64
CA LYS A 239 13.93 -9.52 29.94
C LYS A 239 13.18 -9.04 31.20
N GLY A 240 12.69 -10.02 31.95
CA GLY A 240 12.48 -9.95 33.39
C GLY A 240 12.46 -11.36 33.93
N THR A 241 13.54 -11.81 34.58
CA THR A 241 13.57 -13.04 35.39
C THR A 241 12.73 -12.82 36.63
N ARG A 242 11.41 -12.87 36.47
CA ARG A 242 10.44 -13.04 37.54
C ARG A 242 10.14 -14.53 37.57
N GLN A 243 10.15 -15.16 38.76
CA GLN A 243 9.60 -16.51 38.91
C GLN A 243 8.14 -16.44 38.45
N LEU A 244 7.87 -17.02 37.28
CA LEU A 244 6.54 -17.04 36.69
C LEU A 244 5.65 -17.93 37.55
N GLU A 245 4.46 -17.46 37.87
CA GLU A 245 3.49 -18.27 38.61
C GLU A 245 3.03 -19.45 37.74
N GLU A 246 2.64 -20.57 38.36
CA GLU A 246 2.19 -21.78 37.66
C GLU A 246 1.06 -21.50 36.65
N ARG A 247 0.21 -20.50 36.96
CA ARG A 247 -0.85 -20.00 36.07
C ARG A 247 -0.31 -19.33 34.82
N GLU A 248 0.74 -18.52 34.94
CA GLU A 248 1.38 -17.85 33.80
C GLU A 248 2.04 -18.87 32.87
N LEU A 249 2.56 -19.98 33.43
CA LEU A 249 3.15 -21.06 32.66
C LEU A 249 2.11 -21.82 31.82
N GLU A 250 0.94 -22.08 32.40
CA GLU A 250 -0.19 -22.71 31.69
C GLU A 250 -0.72 -21.79 30.57
N ASP A 251 -0.77 -20.47 30.83
CA ASP A 251 -1.15 -19.48 29.84
C ASP A 251 -0.14 -19.40 28.67
N ILE A 252 1.17 -19.50 28.94
CA ILE A 252 2.19 -19.59 27.88
C ILE A 252 2.00 -20.86 27.05
N ALA A 253 1.74 -22.01 27.68
CA ALA A 253 1.50 -23.25 26.96
C ALA A 253 0.24 -23.16 26.07
N ARG A 254 -0.83 -22.53 26.56
CA ARG A 254 -2.07 -22.29 25.81
C ARG A 254 -1.86 -21.31 24.66
N TYR A 255 -1.13 -20.22 24.92
CA TYR A 255 -0.73 -19.25 23.90
C TYR A 255 0.06 -19.92 22.79
N LEU A 256 1.06 -20.74 23.14
CA LEU A 256 1.93 -21.39 22.17
C LEU A 256 1.15 -22.38 21.29
N LYS A 257 0.23 -23.15 21.87
CA LYS A 257 -0.69 -24.01 21.10
C LYS A 257 -1.48 -23.22 20.07
N LYS A 258 -2.10 -22.11 20.50
CA LYS A 258 -2.89 -21.25 19.60
C LYS A 258 -2.00 -20.59 18.53
N TYR A 259 -0.80 -20.14 18.91
CA TYR A 259 0.15 -19.54 18.00
C TYR A 259 0.61 -20.52 16.91
N ILE A 260 0.91 -21.77 17.27
CA ILE A 260 1.28 -22.82 16.31
C ILE A 260 0.16 -23.05 15.29
N ASP A 261 -1.11 -23.10 15.73
CA ASP A 261 -2.25 -23.26 14.82
C ASP A 261 -2.44 -22.06 13.90
N THR A 262 -2.42 -20.84 14.44
CA THR A 262 -2.56 -19.60 13.65
C THR A 262 -1.41 -19.46 12.64
N TRP A 263 -0.17 -19.72 13.06
CA TRP A 263 1.00 -19.69 12.17
C TRP A 263 0.88 -20.74 11.08
N ARG A 264 0.51 -21.98 11.43
CA ARG A 264 0.29 -23.07 10.47
C ARG A 264 -0.72 -22.66 9.42
N GLU A 265 -1.90 -22.19 9.84
CA GLU A 265 -2.99 -21.82 8.94
C GLU A 265 -2.60 -20.65 8.03
N ALA A 266 -2.06 -19.57 8.59
CA ALA A 266 -1.68 -18.40 7.82
C ALA A 266 -0.58 -18.71 6.78
N VAL A 267 0.47 -19.43 7.17
CA VAL A 267 1.57 -19.75 6.26
C VAL A 267 1.14 -20.79 5.23
N TYR A 268 0.34 -21.78 5.62
CA TYR A 268 -0.17 -22.79 4.69
C TYR A 268 -1.11 -22.19 3.64
N ASP A 269 -1.99 -21.27 4.05
CA ASP A 269 -2.88 -20.55 3.13
C ASP A 269 -2.06 -19.72 2.12
N ILE A 270 -1.06 -18.96 2.59
CA ILE A 270 -0.18 -18.19 1.68
C ILE A 270 0.58 -19.09 0.70
N VAL A 271 1.16 -20.18 1.19
CA VAL A 271 1.93 -21.12 0.34
C VAL A 271 1.04 -21.77 -0.71
N THR A 272 -0.18 -22.20 -0.33
CA THR A 272 -1.13 -22.83 -1.26
C THR A 272 -1.73 -21.83 -2.25
N GLN A 273 -2.11 -20.63 -1.80
CA GLN A 273 -2.56 -19.55 -2.67
C GLN A 273 -1.47 -19.13 -3.67
N TYR A 274 -0.24 -18.95 -3.19
CA TYR A 274 0.90 -18.62 -4.05
C TYR A 274 1.12 -19.70 -5.11
N SER A 275 1.13 -20.97 -4.69
CA SER A 275 1.32 -22.10 -5.61
C SER A 275 0.20 -22.15 -6.66
N THR A 276 -1.05 -21.93 -6.26
CA THR A 276 -2.20 -21.93 -7.17
C THR A 276 -2.14 -20.77 -8.18
N ILE A 277 -1.79 -19.55 -7.72
CA ILE A 277 -1.84 -18.31 -8.52
C ILE A 277 -0.62 -18.16 -9.44
N PHE A 278 0.56 -18.59 -8.98
CA PHE A 278 1.83 -18.32 -9.67
C PHE A 278 2.50 -19.57 -10.24
N LEU A 279 2.27 -20.77 -9.69
CA LEU A 279 2.94 -22.00 -10.13
C LEU A 279 2.04 -22.90 -10.99
N GLU A 280 0.78 -23.13 -10.59
CA GLU A 280 -0.16 -23.99 -11.33
C GLU A 280 -0.88 -23.25 -12.46
N ARG A 281 -1.33 -22.03 -12.20
CA ARG A 281 -2.04 -21.18 -13.18
C ARG A 281 -1.17 -20.07 -13.76
N SER A 282 0.08 -20.41 -14.06
CA SER A 282 0.90 -19.59 -14.95
C SER A 282 0.47 -19.88 -16.39
N PRO A 283 -0.38 -19.03 -16.98
CA PRO A 283 0.09 -18.38 -18.20
C PRO A 283 -0.52 -16.98 -18.41
N LEU A 284 0.25 -16.05 -18.96
CA LEU A 284 -0.34 -15.05 -19.86
C LEU A 284 0.33 -15.14 -21.23
N PRO A 285 -0.45 -14.88 -22.31
CA PRO A 285 0.04 -14.79 -23.66
C PRO A 285 0.87 -13.51 -23.77
N SER A 286 2.19 -13.59 -23.56
CA SER A 286 3.06 -12.63 -24.23
C SER A 286 2.95 -12.93 -25.73
N ASN A 287 2.83 -11.90 -26.54
CA ASN A 287 2.95 -12.02 -27.97
C ASN A 287 4.25 -11.28 -28.35
N PRO A 288 5.33 -12.00 -28.72
CA PRO A 288 5.44 -13.44 -28.96
C PRO A 288 5.42 -14.31 -27.68
N PRO A 289 5.03 -15.59 -27.76
CA PRO A 289 5.02 -16.51 -26.63
C PRO A 289 6.44 -16.64 -26.05
N PRO A 290 6.57 -16.71 -24.72
CA PRO A 290 7.88 -16.74 -24.08
C PRO A 290 8.58 -18.07 -24.43
N THR A 291 9.90 -18.00 -24.62
CA THR A 291 10.69 -19.20 -24.95
C THR A 291 10.65 -20.17 -23.77
N LYS A 292 10.71 -21.49 -24.02
CA LYS A 292 10.73 -22.52 -22.95
C LYS A 292 11.80 -22.27 -21.87
N GLN A 293 12.93 -21.65 -22.23
CA GLN A 293 13.96 -21.23 -21.27
C GLN A 293 13.50 -20.11 -20.33
N GLN A 294 12.88 -19.04 -20.86
CA GLN A 294 12.37 -17.92 -20.06
C GLN A 294 11.29 -18.35 -19.07
N LEU A 295 10.41 -19.30 -19.47
CA LEU A 295 9.42 -19.88 -18.56
C LEU A 295 10.06 -20.70 -17.43
N ARG A 296 11.13 -21.44 -17.72
CA ARG A 296 11.88 -22.19 -16.70
C ARG A 296 12.59 -21.27 -15.71
N GLU A 297 13.22 -20.21 -16.20
CA GLU A 297 13.88 -19.19 -15.38
C GLU A 297 12.87 -18.49 -14.47
N LEU A 298 11.73 -18.06 -15.02
CA LEU A 298 10.66 -17.44 -14.24
C LEU A 298 10.11 -18.41 -13.18
N HIS A 299 9.82 -19.66 -13.54
CA HIS A 299 9.38 -20.66 -12.56
C HIS A 299 10.43 -20.89 -11.47
N SER A 300 11.71 -20.97 -11.83
CA SER A 300 12.79 -21.12 -10.83
C SER A 300 12.85 -19.94 -9.86
N SER A 301 12.69 -18.71 -10.36
CA SER A 301 12.65 -17.50 -9.53
C SER A 301 11.42 -17.44 -8.62
N LEU A 302 10.26 -17.91 -9.09
CA LEU A 302 9.04 -17.99 -8.29
C LEU A 302 9.18 -19.06 -7.18
N HIS A 303 9.74 -20.23 -7.51
CA HIS A 303 10.05 -21.25 -6.52
C HIS A 303 11.09 -20.78 -5.50
N SER A 304 12.11 -20.02 -5.90
CA SER A 304 13.10 -19.47 -4.96
C SER A 304 12.48 -18.44 -4.03
N LEU A 305 11.56 -17.60 -4.52
CA LEU A 305 10.82 -16.64 -3.68
C LEU A 305 9.98 -17.37 -2.62
N LEU A 306 9.24 -18.40 -3.03
CA LEU A 306 8.43 -19.22 -2.12
C LEU A 306 9.29 -19.91 -1.06
N SER A 307 10.41 -20.51 -1.47
CA SER A 307 11.36 -21.17 -0.56
C SER A 307 11.97 -20.17 0.44
N THR A 308 12.34 -18.97 -0.03
CA THR A 308 12.88 -17.91 0.82
C THR A 308 11.85 -17.44 1.84
N TYR A 309 10.60 -17.20 1.41
CA TYR A 309 9.51 -16.82 2.30
C TYR A 309 9.22 -17.89 3.35
N ALA A 310 9.08 -19.16 2.93
CA ALA A 310 8.78 -20.27 3.82
C ALA A 310 9.90 -20.46 4.87
N THR A 311 11.16 -20.41 4.45
CA THR A 311 12.33 -20.51 5.33
C THR A 311 12.41 -19.32 6.29
N HIS A 312 12.16 -18.11 5.81
CA HIS A 312 12.15 -16.91 6.65
C HIS A 312 11.05 -16.97 7.70
N SER A 313 9.82 -17.34 7.31
CA SER A 313 8.68 -17.44 8.23
C SER A 313 8.91 -18.52 9.29
N LEU A 314 9.46 -19.67 8.89
CA LEU A 314 9.82 -20.74 9.81
C LEU A 314 10.89 -20.28 10.83
N THR A 315 11.99 -19.70 10.35
CA THR A 315 13.14 -19.37 11.20
C THR A 315 12.90 -18.15 12.09
N LYS A 316 12.35 -17.07 11.53
CA LYS A 316 12.18 -15.79 12.24
C LYS A 316 10.91 -15.72 13.09
N HIS A 317 9.85 -16.42 12.72
CA HIS A 317 8.60 -16.38 13.50
C HIS A 317 8.43 -17.63 14.35
N LEU A 318 8.34 -18.82 13.75
CA LEU A 318 8.06 -20.04 14.51
C LEU A 318 9.23 -20.43 15.42
N VAL A 319 10.42 -20.65 14.85
CA VAL A 319 11.59 -21.15 15.58
C VAL A 319 12.07 -20.14 16.63
N ALA A 320 12.09 -18.85 16.32
CA ALA A 320 12.47 -17.82 17.28
C ALA A 320 11.54 -17.80 18.51
N THR A 321 10.23 -17.82 18.28
CA THR A 321 9.23 -17.84 19.36
C THR A 321 9.31 -19.12 20.20
N LEU A 322 9.45 -20.28 19.53
CA LEU A 322 9.62 -21.57 20.19
C LEU A 322 10.89 -21.60 21.04
N SER A 323 12.01 -21.12 20.51
CA SER A 323 13.31 -21.16 21.21
C SER A 323 13.31 -20.29 22.47
N SER A 324 12.53 -19.20 22.50
CA SER A 324 12.39 -18.36 23.70
C SER A 324 11.38 -18.92 24.72
N ALA A 325 10.29 -19.53 24.25
CA ALA A 325 9.17 -19.91 25.11
C ALA A 325 9.29 -21.35 25.65
N LEU A 326 9.72 -22.31 24.84
CA LEU A 326 9.76 -23.72 25.21
C LEU A 326 10.65 -24.03 26.42
N PRO A 327 11.84 -23.41 26.60
CA PRO A 327 12.64 -23.67 27.79
C PRO A 327 11.88 -23.35 29.07
N LEU A 328 11.02 -22.34 29.06
CA LEU A 328 10.27 -21.90 30.25
C LEU A 328 9.26 -22.95 30.72
N LEU A 329 8.70 -23.74 29.80
CA LEU A 329 7.66 -24.73 30.08
C LEU A 329 8.15 -25.92 30.91
N ALA A 330 7.23 -26.46 31.70
CA ALA A 330 7.47 -27.69 32.45
C ALA A 330 7.53 -28.91 31.48
N PRO A 331 8.35 -29.93 31.78
CA PRO A 331 8.48 -31.14 30.98
C PRO A 331 7.15 -31.81 30.53
N PRO A 332 6.09 -31.94 31.37
CA PRO A 332 4.86 -32.61 30.97
C PRO A 332 4.03 -31.86 29.90
N ALA A 333 4.27 -30.56 29.69
CA ALA A 333 3.56 -29.78 28.67
C ALA A 333 4.15 -29.99 27.26
N LEU A 334 5.45 -30.32 27.17
CA LEU A 334 6.22 -30.45 25.93
C LEU A 334 5.72 -31.55 24.96
N PRO A 335 5.31 -32.76 25.40
CA PRO A 335 4.82 -33.81 24.49
C PRO A 335 3.62 -33.38 23.66
N SER A 336 2.70 -32.63 24.26
CA SER A 336 1.49 -32.14 23.57
C SER A 336 1.85 -31.12 22.47
N LEU A 337 2.80 -30.23 22.75
CA LEU A 337 3.31 -29.25 21.79
C LEU A 337 4.12 -29.93 20.68
N LEU A 338 4.96 -30.91 21.01
CA LEU A 338 5.70 -31.69 20.03
C LEU A 338 4.77 -32.41 19.06
N THR A 339 3.67 -33.01 19.57
CA THR A 339 2.67 -33.67 18.73
C THR A 339 2.06 -32.67 17.74
N GLN A 340 1.69 -31.48 18.22
CA GLN A 340 1.13 -30.42 17.38
C GLN A 340 2.13 -29.90 16.35
N LEU A 341 3.39 -29.69 16.73
CA LEU A 341 4.47 -29.27 15.84
C LEU A 341 4.80 -30.34 14.80
N THR A 342 4.72 -31.62 15.17
CA THR A 342 4.94 -32.74 14.24
C THR A 342 3.81 -32.84 13.23
N TYR A 343 2.56 -32.61 13.66
CA TYR A 343 1.41 -32.50 12.77
C TYR A 343 1.57 -31.30 11.82
N CYS A 344 1.99 -30.14 12.35
CA CYS A 344 2.31 -28.95 11.57
C CYS A 344 3.37 -29.26 10.50
N ALA A 345 4.51 -29.84 10.89
CA ALA A 345 5.56 -30.23 9.96
C ALA A 345 5.07 -31.26 8.93
N SER A 346 4.18 -32.19 9.31
CA SER A 346 3.57 -33.14 8.37
C SER A 346 2.71 -32.46 7.31
N ALA A 347 1.97 -31.41 7.68
CA ALA A 347 1.15 -30.66 6.75
C ALA A 347 2.04 -29.92 5.73
N PHE A 348 3.12 -29.28 6.19
CA PHE A 348 4.09 -28.60 5.33
C PHE A 348 4.97 -29.54 4.51
N GLY A 349 5.21 -30.78 4.97
CA GLY A 349 5.90 -31.80 4.20
C GLY A 349 5.22 -32.12 2.87
N ARG A 350 3.89 -32.02 2.79
CA ARG A 350 3.13 -32.17 1.53
C ARG A 350 3.43 -31.07 0.51
N VAL A 351 3.92 -29.91 0.97
CA VAL A 351 4.26 -28.76 0.15
C VAL A 351 5.78 -28.59 0.02
N GLY A 352 6.56 -29.62 0.39
CA GLY A 352 8.01 -29.65 0.24
C GLY A 352 8.79 -28.94 1.34
N LEU A 353 8.16 -28.59 2.47
CA LEU A 353 8.81 -27.97 3.63
C LEU A 353 8.73 -28.92 4.85
N ASP A 354 9.75 -29.76 5.03
CA ASP A 354 9.88 -30.59 6.25
C ASP A 354 10.92 -29.98 7.19
N PHE A 355 10.49 -29.67 8.42
CA PHE A 355 11.32 -29.07 9.47
C PHE A 355 11.39 -29.93 10.74
N ARG A 356 11.01 -31.22 10.68
CA ARG A 356 11.10 -32.14 11.83
C ARG A 356 12.50 -32.25 12.42
N GLY A 357 13.53 -32.20 11.58
CA GLY A 357 14.93 -32.20 12.03
C GLY A 357 15.27 -31.02 12.95
N LEU A 358 14.73 -29.83 12.66
CA LEU A 358 14.91 -28.64 13.48
C LEU A 358 14.16 -28.74 14.80
N LEU A 359 12.98 -29.37 14.80
CA LEU A 359 12.20 -29.59 16.02
C LEU A 359 12.94 -30.46 17.03
N ALA A 360 13.67 -31.49 16.56
CA ALA A 360 14.42 -32.38 17.44
C ALA A 360 15.45 -31.63 18.29
N ASP A 361 16.22 -30.72 17.69
CA ASP A 361 17.24 -29.92 18.38
C ASP A 361 16.62 -28.90 19.35
N ILE A 362 15.57 -28.19 18.91
CA ILE A 362 14.88 -27.19 19.76
C ILE A 362 14.23 -27.86 20.98
N MET A 363 13.57 -29.00 20.78
CA MET A 363 12.97 -29.77 21.87
C MET A 363 14.03 -30.32 22.80
N GLY A 364 15.13 -30.85 22.26
CA GLY A 364 16.22 -31.36 23.07
C GLY A 364 16.82 -30.31 24.00
N LYS A 365 17.12 -29.13 23.46
CA LYS A 365 17.60 -27.97 24.24
C LYS A 365 16.60 -27.54 25.31
N SER A 366 15.31 -27.55 24.98
CA SER A 366 14.24 -27.16 25.93
C SER A 366 14.11 -28.17 27.07
N VAL A 367 14.20 -29.47 26.77
CA VAL A 367 14.20 -30.55 27.78
C VAL A 367 15.40 -30.40 28.71
N VAL A 368 16.61 -30.17 28.18
CA VAL A 368 17.81 -29.94 29.01
C VAL A 368 17.63 -28.72 29.91
N ALA A 369 17.12 -27.61 29.37
CA ALA A 369 16.94 -26.37 30.12
C ALA A 369 15.89 -26.51 31.24
N ALA A 370 14.78 -27.19 30.96
CA ALA A 370 13.74 -27.45 31.96
C ALA A 370 14.26 -28.36 33.08
N VAL A 371 14.91 -29.47 32.73
CA VAL A 371 15.49 -30.39 33.72
C VAL A 371 16.58 -29.72 34.54
N ARG A 372 17.48 -28.96 33.91
CA ARG A 372 18.52 -28.20 34.61
C ARG A 372 17.92 -27.25 35.63
N ARG A 373 16.86 -26.50 35.26
CA ARG A 373 16.15 -25.61 36.18
C ARG A 373 15.58 -26.36 37.37
N ASP A 374 14.86 -27.44 37.14
CA ASP A 374 14.16 -28.16 38.19
C ASP A 374 15.14 -28.88 39.15
N ILE A 375 16.21 -29.47 38.61
CA ILE A 375 17.28 -30.08 39.43
C ILE A 375 18.03 -29.00 40.22
N GLN A 376 18.40 -27.87 39.61
CA GLN A 376 19.02 -26.74 40.31
C GLN A 376 18.12 -26.16 41.39
N ALA A 377 16.81 -26.08 41.15
CA ALA A 377 15.85 -25.66 42.16
C ALA A 377 15.85 -26.62 43.36
N ALA A 378 15.88 -27.93 43.13
CA ALA A 378 15.99 -28.95 44.17
C ALA A 378 17.32 -28.86 44.93
N GLY A 379 18.44 -28.67 44.22
CA GLY A 379 19.77 -28.49 44.80
C GLY A 379 19.88 -27.22 45.66
N ASN A 380 19.24 -26.12 45.23
CA ASN A 380 19.16 -24.89 46.00
C ASN A 380 18.36 -25.06 47.30
N VAL A 381 17.27 -25.84 47.29
CA VAL A 381 16.51 -26.16 48.51
C VAL A 381 17.38 -26.97 49.47
N TRP A 382 18.09 -27.99 48.96
CA TRP A 382 19.05 -28.77 49.75
C TRP A 382 20.14 -27.90 50.38
N ALA A 383 20.78 -27.03 49.59
CA ALA A 383 21.81 -26.13 50.09
C ALA A 383 21.28 -25.09 51.10
N GLN A 384 20.04 -24.63 50.94
CA GLN A 384 19.38 -23.71 51.89
C GLN A 384 19.06 -24.38 53.22
N GLU A 385 18.62 -25.64 53.21
CA GLU A 385 18.39 -26.40 54.45
C GLU A 385 19.70 -26.61 55.22
N LEU A 386 20.80 -26.94 54.52
CA LEU A 386 22.12 -27.11 55.12
C LEU A 386 22.73 -25.80 55.64
N SER A 387 22.52 -24.67 54.95
CA SER A 387 23.08 -23.38 55.34
C SER A 387 22.27 -22.65 56.43
N GLY A 388 21.09 -23.17 56.79
CA GLY A 388 20.13 -22.52 57.68
C GLY A 388 19.45 -21.32 56.99
N SER A 389 18.22 -21.50 56.49
CA SER A 389 17.60 -20.51 55.61
C SER A 389 17.12 -19.23 56.30
N LYS A 390 17.56 -18.10 55.73
CA LYS A 390 16.98 -16.73 55.70
C LYS A 390 16.98 -15.91 57.00
N SER A 391 17.72 -14.80 56.94
CA SER A 391 17.76 -13.68 57.90
C SER A 391 18.69 -13.88 59.10
N GLY A 392 19.96 -13.51 58.94
CA GLY A 392 20.82 -12.83 59.93
C GLY A 392 20.94 -13.36 61.38
N VAL A 393 20.28 -14.44 61.74
CA VAL A 393 20.17 -15.00 63.08
C VAL A 393 20.82 -16.37 62.99
N LYS A 394 21.97 -16.52 63.65
CA LYS A 394 22.63 -17.81 63.85
C LYS A 394 21.71 -18.69 64.71
N VAL A 395 20.77 -19.40 64.07
CA VAL A 395 20.02 -20.44 64.76
C VAL A 395 20.96 -21.62 64.90
N ASN A 396 21.37 -21.89 66.13
CA ASN A 396 22.15 -23.05 66.51
C ASN A 396 21.30 -24.33 66.29
N ARG A 397 21.15 -24.77 65.04
CA ARG A 397 20.34 -25.94 64.67
C ARG A 397 21.17 -27.21 64.88
N VAL A 398 20.92 -27.88 66.00
CA VAL A 398 21.49 -29.19 66.33
C VAL A 398 21.08 -30.23 65.25
N PRO A 399 22.03 -30.93 64.59
CA PRO A 399 21.75 -31.89 63.51
C PRO A 399 20.70 -32.97 63.85
N SER A 400 20.69 -33.50 65.07
CA SER A 400 19.75 -34.52 65.55
C SER A 400 18.27 -34.14 65.49
N LYS A 401 17.95 -32.83 65.43
CA LYS A 401 16.55 -32.35 65.43
C LYS A 401 15.90 -32.29 64.04
N TRP A 402 16.69 -32.34 62.97
CA TRP A 402 16.17 -32.11 61.62
C TRP A 402 16.82 -32.95 60.52
N LEU A 403 18.09 -33.35 60.68
CA LEU A 403 18.84 -34.09 59.67
C LEU A 403 18.46 -35.58 59.65
N ILE A 404 18.11 -36.14 60.80
CA ILE A 404 17.73 -37.53 60.99
C ILE A 404 16.36 -37.63 61.67
N SER A 405 15.60 -38.67 61.35
CA SER A 405 14.32 -38.93 62.00
C SER A 405 14.51 -39.26 63.50
N PRO A 406 13.60 -38.82 64.40
CA PRO A 406 13.74 -38.98 65.86
C PRO A 406 13.94 -40.43 66.32
N SER A 407 13.42 -41.41 65.57
CA SER A 407 13.53 -42.84 65.84
C SER A 407 14.94 -43.41 65.64
N HIS A 408 15.81 -42.70 64.93
CA HIS A 408 17.14 -43.18 64.51
C HIS A 408 18.30 -42.37 65.10
N VAL A 409 18.02 -41.41 65.99
CA VAL A 409 19.06 -40.55 66.61
C VAL A 409 20.05 -41.36 67.44
N ALA A 410 19.58 -42.39 68.17
CA ALA A 410 20.41 -43.23 69.03
C ALA A 410 21.33 -44.20 68.25
N SER A 411 20.98 -44.53 66.99
CA SER A 411 21.77 -45.38 66.11
C SER A 411 21.51 -44.99 64.65
N PRO A 412 22.32 -44.07 64.07
CA PRO A 412 22.11 -43.62 62.71
C PRO A 412 22.37 -44.77 61.71
N PRO A 413 21.45 -45.02 60.77
CA PRO A 413 21.55 -46.17 59.89
C PRO A 413 22.62 -45.93 58.82
N LEU A 414 23.54 -46.89 58.69
CA LEU A 414 24.64 -46.88 57.73
C LEU A 414 24.31 -47.73 56.49
N PRO A 415 24.99 -47.51 55.36
CA PRO A 415 24.72 -48.25 54.13
C PRO A 415 25.11 -49.73 54.21
N SER A 416 24.12 -50.60 54.39
CA SER A 416 24.29 -52.06 54.39
C SER A 416 24.01 -52.65 53.00
N GLY A 417 24.97 -52.58 52.06
CA GLY A 417 25.11 -53.42 50.85
C GLY A 417 23.90 -53.78 49.96
N THR A 418 22.72 -53.20 50.18
CA THR A 418 21.45 -53.66 49.59
C THR A 418 21.13 -52.83 48.36
N SER A 419 21.35 -53.43 47.19
CA SER A 419 21.01 -52.82 45.90
C SER A 419 19.49 -52.83 45.71
N THR A 420 18.86 -51.66 45.77
CA THR A 420 17.46 -51.50 45.31
C THR A 420 17.40 -51.32 43.79
N PRO A 421 16.29 -51.72 43.15
CA PRO A 421 16.04 -51.43 41.74
C PRO A 421 16.12 -49.93 41.42
N ALA A 422 16.53 -49.57 40.20
CA ALA A 422 16.73 -48.17 39.79
C ALA A 422 15.48 -47.28 39.88
N HIS A 423 14.28 -47.87 39.90
CA HIS A 423 13.01 -47.15 39.96
C HIS A 423 12.46 -46.95 41.39
N ILE A 424 13.08 -47.57 42.40
CA ILE A 424 12.58 -47.56 43.79
C ILE A 424 13.64 -46.91 44.69
N PRO A 425 13.32 -45.77 45.35
CA PRO A 425 14.26 -45.12 46.25
C PRO A 425 14.61 -46.05 47.42
N PRO A 426 15.90 -46.15 47.81
CA PRO A 426 16.34 -46.91 48.97
C PRO A 426 15.61 -46.46 50.24
N PRO A 427 15.10 -47.38 51.08
CA PRO A 427 14.37 -47.03 52.31
C PRO A 427 15.24 -46.26 53.30
N LEU A 428 16.56 -46.43 53.22
CA LEU A 428 17.56 -45.69 54.00
C LEU A 428 17.47 -44.16 53.83
N LEU A 429 17.05 -43.68 52.64
CA LEU A 429 16.90 -42.25 52.39
C LEU A 429 15.77 -41.64 53.21
N ALA A 430 14.75 -42.42 53.57
CA ALA A 430 13.62 -41.95 54.40
C ALA A 430 14.02 -41.69 55.86
N SER A 431 15.13 -42.28 56.33
CA SER A 431 15.69 -42.01 57.65
C SER A 431 16.29 -40.60 57.76
N TYR A 432 16.56 -39.94 56.63
CA TYR A 432 17.12 -38.59 56.52
C TYR A 432 16.13 -37.67 55.79
N PRO A 433 15.21 -36.97 56.49
CA PRO A 433 14.13 -36.21 55.87
C PRO A 433 14.56 -35.19 54.79
N PRO A 434 15.64 -34.39 54.97
CA PRO A 434 16.09 -33.45 53.94
C PRO A 434 16.56 -34.15 52.66
N LEU A 435 17.19 -35.31 52.79
CA LEU A 435 17.65 -36.13 51.67
C LEU A 435 16.47 -36.81 50.96
N ALA A 436 15.45 -37.23 51.71
CA ALA A 436 14.20 -37.75 51.16
C ALA A 436 13.46 -36.68 50.33
N VAL A 437 13.37 -35.44 50.84
CA VAL A 437 12.78 -34.31 50.10
C VAL A 437 13.57 -34.03 48.82
N PHE A 438 14.90 -34.01 48.89
CA PHE A 438 15.74 -33.82 47.72
C PHE A 438 15.56 -34.94 46.69
N THR A 439 15.52 -36.21 47.15
CA THR A 439 15.26 -37.37 46.30
C THR A 439 13.90 -37.27 45.61
N ASN A 440 12.84 -36.92 46.34
CA ASN A 440 11.49 -36.79 45.79
C ASN A 440 11.41 -35.68 44.74
N ALA A 441 12.10 -34.56 44.95
CA ALA A 441 12.17 -33.48 43.97
C ALA A 441 12.85 -33.95 42.67
N LEU A 442 14.00 -34.61 42.76
CA LEU A 442 14.71 -35.17 41.59
C LEU A 442 13.88 -36.23 40.87
N LEU A 443 13.24 -37.16 41.60
CA LEU A 443 12.37 -38.17 41.02
C LEU A 443 11.14 -37.55 40.34
N THR A 444 10.61 -36.45 40.88
CA THR A 444 9.51 -35.71 40.25
C THR A 444 9.93 -35.16 38.88
N THR A 445 11.12 -34.56 38.79
CA THR A 445 11.69 -34.09 37.51
C THR A 445 11.92 -35.26 36.54
N LEU A 446 12.50 -36.38 36.99
CA LEU A 446 12.73 -37.56 36.16
C LEU A 446 11.42 -38.20 35.68
N ASN A 447 10.39 -38.24 36.53
CA ASN A 447 9.06 -38.73 36.15
C ASN A 447 8.43 -37.85 35.06
N GLY A 448 8.70 -36.54 35.06
CA GLY A 448 8.29 -35.61 34.01
C GLY A 448 8.89 -35.91 32.63
N LEU A 449 10.05 -36.57 32.58
CA LEU A 449 10.72 -36.96 31.33
C LEU A 449 10.15 -38.23 30.69
N ARG A 450 9.31 -38.99 31.40
CA ARG A 450 8.81 -40.30 30.93
C ARG A 450 8.10 -40.23 29.57
N LEU A 451 7.44 -39.11 29.27
CA LEU A 451 6.71 -38.91 28.02
C LEU A 451 7.58 -38.34 26.89
N LEU A 452 8.76 -37.77 27.22
CA LEU A 452 9.65 -37.14 26.25
C LEU A 452 11.10 -37.19 26.73
N ALA A 453 11.79 -38.29 26.40
CA ALA A 453 13.22 -38.49 26.68
C ALA A 453 14.02 -38.71 25.38
N PRO A 454 14.44 -37.64 24.67
CA PRO A 454 15.25 -37.78 23.47
C PRO A 454 16.60 -38.43 23.77
N LEU A 455 17.04 -39.37 22.90
CA LEU A 455 18.30 -40.10 23.07
C LEU A 455 19.54 -39.20 22.97
N HIS A 456 19.50 -38.20 22.07
CA HIS A 456 20.62 -37.27 21.85
C HIS A 456 20.89 -36.35 23.04
N VAL A 457 19.95 -36.26 23.99
CA VAL A 457 20.04 -35.41 25.19
C VAL A 457 20.60 -36.16 26.40
N LYS A 458 20.71 -37.50 26.32
CA LYS A 458 21.12 -38.37 27.43
C LYS A 458 22.39 -37.89 28.13
N ASP A 459 23.44 -37.61 27.37
CA ASP A 459 24.74 -37.23 27.95
C ASP A 459 24.70 -35.81 28.56
N ALA A 460 23.98 -34.88 27.94
CA ALA A 460 23.76 -33.56 28.52
C ALA A 460 23.01 -33.63 29.86
N LEU A 461 22.02 -34.51 30.01
CA LEU A 461 21.32 -34.71 31.29
C LEU A 461 22.18 -35.38 32.34
N LYS A 462 23.06 -36.31 31.95
CA LYS A 462 24.04 -36.89 32.88
C LYS A 462 24.95 -35.81 33.43
N HIS A 463 25.47 -34.92 32.57
CA HIS A 463 26.30 -33.80 33.01
C HIS A 463 25.57 -32.87 33.98
N VAL A 464 24.32 -32.52 33.70
CA VAL A 464 23.48 -31.72 34.62
C VAL A 464 23.32 -32.42 35.98
N MET A 465 23.10 -33.74 35.96
CA MET A 465 22.94 -34.50 37.20
C MET A 465 24.25 -34.58 37.99
N ASP A 466 25.37 -34.84 37.31
CA ASP A 466 26.69 -34.90 37.92
C ASP A 466 27.08 -33.57 38.56
N GLU A 467 26.86 -32.45 37.85
CA GLU A 467 27.07 -31.08 38.34
C GLU A 467 26.30 -30.83 39.66
N GLU A 468 25.05 -31.27 39.72
CA GLU A 468 24.19 -31.08 40.90
C GLU A 468 24.55 -32.02 42.07
N MET A 469 25.05 -33.22 41.80
CA MET A 469 25.61 -34.09 42.85
C MET A 469 26.90 -33.51 43.43
N VAL A 470 27.74 -32.89 42.60
CA VAL A 470 28.95 -32.18 43.06
C VAL A 470 28.56 -30.97 43.91
N ASN A 471 27.64 -30.13 43.44
CA ASN A 471 27.17 -28.95 44.16
C ASN A 471 26.51 -29.33 45.51
N GLY A 472 25.65 -30.35 45.52
CA GLY A 472 25.00 -30.84 46.72
C GLY A 472 25.99 -31.46 47.72
N GLY A 473 27.00 -32.18 47.25
CA GLY A 473 28.07 -32.75 48.07
C GLY A 473 28.98 -31.66 48.67
N GLN A 474 29.32 -30.63 47.90
CA GLN A 474 30.08 -29.47 48.41
C GLN A 474 29.29 -28.69 49.47
N ALA A 475 27.97 -28.52 49.28
CA ALA A 475 27.12 -27.90 50.29
C ALA A 475 27.11 -28.70 51.60
N LEU A 476 27.06 -30.04 51.51
CA LEU A 476 27.13 -30.92 52.67
C LEU A 476 28.49 -30.87 53.36
N LEU A 477 29.59 -30.83 52.59
CA LEU A 477 30.94 -30.70 53.14
C LEU A 477 31.12 -29.37 53.90
N ARG A 478 30.67 -28.24 53.33
CA ARG A 478 30.71 -26.93 54.00
C ARG A 478 29.92 -26.93 55.30
N PHE A 479 28.77 -27.60 55.32
CA PHE A 479 27.98 -27.78 56.54
C PHE A 479 28.72 -28.64 57.57
N ALA A 480 29.33 -29.73 57.15
CA ALA A 480 30.11 -30.61 58.02
C ALA A 480 31.35 -29.91 58.61
N GLU A 481 32.08 -29.10 57.83
CA GLU A 481 33.18 -28.26 58.31
C GLU A 481 32.69 -27.24 59.34
N ALA A 482 31.54 -26.59 59.11
CA ALA A 482 30.97 -25.63 60.04
C ALA A 482 30.53 -26.28 61.38
N VAL A 483 29.97 -27.50 61.31
CA VAL A 483 29.60 -28.29 62.50
C VAL A 483 30.84 -28.80 63.24
N GLY A 484 31.86 -29.27 62.52
CA GLY A 484 33.10 -29.78 63.12
C GLY A 484 33.98 -28.68 63.74
N ALA A 485 33.79 -27.42 63.34
CA ALA A 485 34.47 -26.27 63.93
C ALA A 485 33.78 -25.72 65.20
N ASP A 486 32.54 -26.16 65.52
CA ASP A 486 31.82 -25.73 66.71
C ASP A 486 32.12 -26.63 67.91
N GLU A 487 33.04 -26.19 68.76
CA GLU A 487 33.50 -26.90 69.98
C GLU A 487 32.37 -27.19 71.00
N LYS A 488 31.18 -26.63 70.81
CA LYS A 488 30.03 -26.80 71.72
C LYS A 488 29.14 -28.00 71.39
N LEU A 489 29.34 -28.65 70.25
CA LEU A 489 28.52 -29.77 69.80
C LEU A 489 29.09 -31.10 70.30
N GLU A 490 28.21 -32.01 70.72
CA GLU A 490 28.58 -33.34 71.19
C GLU A 490 29.07 -34.23 70.03
N GLU A 491 29.96 -35.19 70.32
CA GLU A 491 30.46 -36.16 69.32
C GLU A 491 29.33 -36.96 68.64
N ALA A 492 28.20 -37.15 69.34
CA ALA A 492 26.99 -37.77 68.79
C ALA A 492 26.42 -37.00 67.58
N GLU A 493 26.49 -35.66 67.59
CA GLU A 493 26.00 -34.82 66.50
C GLU A 493 26.91 -34.88 65.27
N ILE A 494 28.23 -34.94 65.49
CA ILE A 494 29.23 -35.15 64.43
C ILE A 494 29.03 -36.52 63.77
N ASN A 495 28.72 -37.56 64.55
CA ASN A 495 28.42 -38.89 64.03
C ASN A 495 27.15 -38.93 63.15
N ILE A 496 26.13 -38.14 63.45
CA ILE A 496 24.91 -38.04 62.63
C ILE A 496 25.23 -37.40 61.27
N VAL A 497 26.03 -36.33 61.25
CA VAL A 497 26.48 -35.66 60.01
C VAL A 497 27.35 -36.59 59.17
N ARG A 498 28.27 -37.33 59.81
CA ARG A 498 29.11 -38.34 59.16
C ARG A 498 28.26 -39.41 58.48
N SER A 499 27.28 -39.96 59.20
CA SER A 499 26.37 -40.97 58.68
C SER A 499 25.53 -40.44 57.50
N CYS A 500 25.10 -39.17 57.57
CA CYS A 500 24.37 -38.53 56.46
C CYS A 500 25.22 -38.43 55.19
N GLY A 501 26.51 -38.07 55.28
CA GLY A 501 27.38 -38.02 54.12
C GLY A 501 27.75 -39.38 53.55
N GLU A 502 27.90 -40.42 54.39
CA GLU A 502 28.02 -41.80 53.89
C GLU A 502 26.80 -42.23 53.09
N VAL A 503 25.59 -41.86 53.54
CA VAL A 503 24.35 -42.11 52.79
C VAL A 503 24.30 -41.27 51.51
N TYR A 504 24.77 -40.02 51.54
CA TYR A 504 24.83 -39.15 50.36
C TYR A 504 25.73 -39.72 49.25
N PHE A 505 27.00 -40.00 49.57
CA PHE A 505 27.99 -40.47 48.59
C PHE A 505 27.84 -41.96 48.27
N GLY A 506 27.46 -42.78 49.25
CA GLY A 506 27.38 -44.23 49.11
C GLY A 506 26.08 -44.74 48.51
N VAL A 507 24.95 -44.06 48.74
CA VAL A 507 23.61 -44.57 48.37
C VAL A 507 22.87 -43.61 47.46
N PHE A 508 22.74 -42.34 47.87
CA PHE A 508 21.94 -41.35 47.14
C PHE A 508 22.53 -41.01 45.75
N ALA A 509 23.78 -40.56 45.67
CA ALA A 509 24.37 -40.16 44.40
C ALA A 509 24.44 -41.31 43.37
N PRO A 510 24.85 -42.55 43.74
CA PRO A 510 24.78 -43.69 42.84
C PRO A 510 23.35 -44.07 42.44
N PHE A 511 22.38 -43.95 43.36
CA PHE A 511 20.97 -44.22 43.06
C PHE A 511 20.41 -43.24 42.02
N VAL A 512 20.63 -41.93 42.19
CA VAL A 512 20.11 -40.91 41.27
C VAL A 512 20.71 -41.06 39.86
N LYS A 513 22.02 -41.38 39.77
CA LYS A 513 22.65 -41.68 38.47
C LYS A 513 22.03 -42.91 37.80
N ARG A 514 21.77 -43.98 38.56
CA ARG A 514 21.06 -45.17 38.04
C ARG A 514 19.62 -44.85 37.66
N ALA A 515 18.91 -44.03 38.43
CA ALA A 515 17.53 -43.63 38.13
C ALA A 515 17.43 -42.87 36.80
N LEU A 516 18.44 -42.05 36.43
CA LEU A 516 18.49 -41.43 35.10
C LEU A 516 18.85 -42.44 34.00
N VAL A 517 19.93 -43.20 34.17
CA VAL A 517 20.52 -44.03 33.09
C VAL A 517 19.72 -45.31 32.85
N GLU A 518 19.43 -46.06 33.92
CA GLU A 518 18.65 -47.30 33.87
C GLU A 518 17.15 -46.98 33.93
N GLY A 519 16.75 -46.00 34.75
CA GLY A 519 15.35 -45.70 34.97
C GLY A 519 14.65 -45.02 33.80
N VAL A 520 15.25 -43.96 33.24
CA VAL A 520 14.66 -43.20 32.12
C VAL A 520 15.08 -43.77 30.77
N TYR A 521 16.37 -44.12 30.60
CA TYR A 521 16.93 -44.53 29.31
C TYR A 521 17.12 -46.04 29.14
N SER A 522 16.83 -46.86 30.17
CA SER A 522 17.00 -48.33 30.11
C SER A 522 18.39 -48.80 29.66
N SER A 523 19.42 -47.97 29.87
CA SER A 523 20.80 -48.24 29.48
C SER A 523 21.54 -48.93 30.63
N LYS A 524 22.38 -49.94 30.35
CA LYS A 524 23.23 -50.54 31.38
C LYS A 524 24.25 -49.51 31.87
N ALA A 525 24.46 -49.41 33.19
CA ALA A 525 25.32 -48.42 33.84
C ALA A 525 26.83 -48.48 33.48
N GLY A 526 27.27 -49.43 32.63
CA GLY A 526 28.68 -49.68 32.34
C GLY A 526 29.29 -48.95 31.13
N GLU A 527 28.52 -48.33 30.24
CA GLU A 527 29.04 -47.93 28.91
C GLU A 527 29.59 -46.49 28.80
N SER A 528 29.55 -45.65 29.85
CA SER A 528 30.02 -44.26 29.71
C SER A 528 30.23 -43.54 31.06
N ASN A 529 31.13 -44.02 31.92
CA ASN A 529 31.32 -43.45 33.27
C ASN A 529 32.61 -42.62 33.43
N GLU A 530 33.34 -42.36 32.35
CA GLU A 530 34.76 -41.94 32.43
C GLU A 530 35.01 -40.42 32.44
N GLY A 531 33.99 -39.58 32.19
CA GLY A 531 34.22 -38.15 31.95
C GLY A 531 34.28 -37.25 33.19
N HIS A 532 33.35 -37.38 34.15
CA HIS A 532 33.17 -36.44 35.27
C HIS A 532 33.00 -37.13 36.63
N SER A 533 33.22 -38.46 36.69
CA SER A 533 33.35 -39.14 37.98
C SER A 533 34.50 -38.59 38.84
N GLY A 534 35.43 -37.83 38.25
CA GLY A 534 36.58 -37.23 38.93
C GLY A 534 36.21 -36.17 39.98
N GLU A 535 35.36 -35.19 39.63
CA GLU A 535 35.03 -34.09 40.56
C GLU A 535 34.21 -34.57 41.75
N LEU A 536 33.21 -35.43 41.53
CA LEU A 536 32.46 -36.03 42.62
C LEU A 536 33.35 -36.94 43.49
N ALA A 537 34.31 -37.65 42.88
CA ALA A 537 35.29 -38.44 43.62
C ALA A 537 36.28 -37.56 44.42
N GLU A 538 36.59 -36.36 43.93
CA GLU A 538 37.39 -35.38 44.66
C GLU A 538 36.63 -34.83 45.87
N VAL A 539 35.35 -34.45 45.69
CA VAL A 539 34.49 -34.05 46.82
C VAL A 539 34.36 -35.18 47.83
N ARG A 540 34.22 -36.43 47.38
CA ARG A 540 34.23 -37.62 48.25
C ARG A 540 35.56 -37.78 48.97
N ARG A 541 36.69 -37.59 48.30
CA ARG A 541 38.02 -37.66 48.94
C ARG A 541 38.16 -36.60 50.02
N ASN A 542 37.69 -35.37 49.76
CA ASN A 542 37.69 -34.29 50.75
C ASN A 542 36.80 -34.61 51.95
N TRP A 543 35.64 -35.25 51.69
CA TRP A 543 34.79 -35.80 52.74
C TRP A 543 35.50 -36.89 53.57
N ASP A 544 36.17 -37.84 52.92
CA ASP A 544 36.94 -38.90 53.59
C ASP A 544 38.09 -38.32 54.44
N THR A 545 38.74 -37.25 53.98
CA THR A 545 39.76 -36.54 54.78
C THR A 545 39.17 -35.84 56.00
N TRP A 546 38.00 -35.22 55.87
CA TRP A 546 37.30 -34.61 57.00
C TRP A 546 36.80 -35.65 58.00
N THR A 547 36.26 -36.78 57.54
CA THR A 547 35.80 -37.84 58.45
C THR A 547 36.96 -38.49 59.24
N SER A 548 38.15 -38.56 58.63
CA SER A 548 39.38 -39.10 59.23
C SER A 548 39.99 -38.22 60.32
N SER A 549 39.62 -36.93 60.42
CA SER A 549 40.11 -36.02 61.47
C SER A 549 39.43 -36.23 62.84
N PHE A 550 38.46 -37.13 62.92
CA PHE A 550 37.67 -37.43 64.12
C PHE A 550 37.70 -38.95 64.40
N PRO A 551 37.54 -39.41 65.66
CA PRO A 551 37.59 -40.83 65.99
C PRO A 551 36.60 -41.65 65.16
N ALA A 552 37.02 -42.86 64.78
CA ALA A 552 36.25 -43.77 63.92
C ALA A 552 34.85 -44.04 64.49
N LEU A 553 33.87 -44.18 63.61
CA LEU A 553 32.51 -44.59 63.99
C LEU A 553 32.59 -45.87 64.85
N PRO A 554 31.91 -45.95 66.01
CA PRO A 554 31.74 -47.21 66.69
C PRO A 554 31.03 -48.16 65.72
N GLN A 555 31.74 -49.21 65.28
CA GLN A 555 31.13 -50.31 64.55
C GLN A 555 30.13 -50.98 65.49
N SER A 556 28.84 -50.89 65.17
CA SER A 556 27.79 -51.69 65.80
C SER A 556 27.81 -53.10 65.23
#